data_AF-A0A328SHZ7-F1
#
_entry.id   AF-A0A328SHZ7-F1
#
_cell.length_a   1.000
_cell.length_b   1.000
_cell.length_c   1.000
_cell.angle_alpha   90.00
_cell.angle_beta   90.00
_cell.angle_gamma   90.00
#
_symmetry.space_group_name_H-M   'P 1'
#
loop_
_entity.id
_entity.type
_entity.pdbx_description
1 polymer ?
#
loop_
_entity_poly.entity_id
_entity_poly.type
_entity_poly.pdbx_seq_one_letter_code
_entity_poly.pdbx_strand_id
1 'polypeptide(L)'
;MISISYDRRQYQEDMIRYVESFDNVVELGCHVGSSTKILSKLCQDATVYAFDNSPESVDAMNNLGIEYNNIIFERVDVRDKQFLYDFVESHEKIDVLCIDLGGGYHPDTVFKVFYLWSSLLKPRITLLRNRGLVDFINSSISSENIRSDEGYLSSCANDIIPKELK
;
A
#
# COMPACT_ATOMS: atom_id res chain seq x y z
N MET A 1 -3.62 0.35 11.97
CA MET A 1 -4.94 0.84 11.54
C MET A 1 -5.08 0.74 10.03
N ILE A 2 -6.27 0.43 9.51
CA ILE A 2 -6.58 0.47 8.06
C ILE A 2 -7.48 1.68 7.77
N SER A 3 -7.03 2.62 6.93
CA SER A 3 -7.84 3.75 6.43
C SER A 3 -8.28 3.48 5.00
N ILE A 4 -9.56 3.70 4.70
CA ILE A 4 -10.13 3.44 3.37
C ILE A 4 -10.85 4.70 2.89
N SER A 5 -10.45 5.20 1.73
CA SER A 5 -11.06 6.36 1.08
C SER A 5 -11.22 6.14 -0.42
N TYR A 6 -11.88 7.05 -1.12
CA TYR A 6 -11.95 7.05 -2.59
C TYR A 6 -11.54 8.39 -3.17
N ASP A 7 -11.96 9.47 -2.51
CA ASP A 7 -11.50 10.81 -2.84
C ASP A 7 -9.98 10.91 -2.70
N ARG A 8 -9.34 11.42 -3.75
CA ARG A 8 -7.89 11.51 -3.81
C ARG A 8 -7.33 12.48 -2.75
N ARG A 9 -8.04 13.56 -2.44
CA ARG A 9 -7.59 14.53 -1.45
C ARG A 9 -7.64 13.90 -0.07
N GLN A 10 -8.72 13.19 0.27
CA GLN A 10 -8.79 12.45 1.53
C GLN A 10 -7.66 11.43 1.66
N TYR A 11 -7.35 10.69 0.60
CA TYR A 11 -6.24 9.74 0.60
C TYR A 11 -4.88 10.42 0.85
N GLN A 12 -4.66 11.60 0.28
CA GLN A 12 -3.44 12.39 0.51
C GLN A 12 -3.40 13.04 1.91
N GLU A 13 -4.55 13.45 2.44
CA GLU A 13 -4.67 13.93 3.82
C GLU A 13 -4.37 12.82 4.82
N ASP A 14 -4.81 11.59 4.54
CA ASP A 14 -4.46 10.41 5.33
C ASP A 14 -2.95 10.16 5.32
N MET A 15 -2.27 10.31 4.17
CA MET A 15 -0.79 10.21 4.11
C MET A 15 -0.13 11.23 5.03
N ILE A 16 -0.53 12.50 4.94
CA ILE A 16 0.03 13.59 5.76
C ILE A 16 -0.20 13.34 7.25
N ARG A 17 -1.34 12.72 7.60
CA ARG A 17 -1.71 12.45 8.99
C ARG A 17 -0.94 11.28 9.61
N TYR A 18 -0.62 10.26 8.82
CA TYR A 18 -0.24 8.94 9.34
C TYR A 18 1.20 8.51 9.00
N VAL A 19 1.82 9.11 7.98
CA VAL A 19 3.20 8.83 7.58
C VAL A 19 4.16 9.72 8.38
N GLU A 20 5.18 9.09 8.96
CA GLU A 20 6.21 9.70 9.78
C GLU A 20 7.56 9.72 9.04
N SER A 21 8.52 10.52 9.53
CA SER A 21 9.80 10.76 8.82
C SER A 21 10.67 9.51 8.66
N PHE A 22 10.55 8.56 9.58
CA PHE A 22 11.31 7.30 9.62
C PHE A 22 10.50 6.09 9.13
N ASP A 23 9.30 6.30 8.58
CA ASP A 23 8.50 5.18 8.07
C ASP A 23 9.07 4.66 6.74
N ASN A 24 9.31 3.35 6.65
CA ASN A 24 9.46 2.68 5.36
C ASN A 24 8.08 2.49 4.74
N VAL A 25 7.88 3.07 3.56
CA VAL A 25 6.57 3.11 2.89
C VAL A 25 6.59 2.27 1.63
N VAL A 26 5.60 1.40 1.48
CA VAL A 26 5.28 0.76 0.19
C VAL A 26 4.10 1.49 -0.44
N GLU A 27 4.22 1.89 -1.69
CA GLU A 27 3.14 2.45 -2.50
C GLU A 27 2.85 1.55 -3.70
N LEU A 28 1.61 1.06 -3.79
CA LEU A 28 1.10 0.27 -4.90
C LEU A 28 0.21 1.14 -5.80
N GLY A 29 0.54 1.22 -7.09
CA GLY A 29 -0.19 2.05 -8.06
C GLY A 29 0.26 3.51 -8.09
N CYS A 30 1.58 3.76 -8.08
CA CYS A 30 2.13 5.12 -8.00
C CYS A 30 1.89 5.96 -9.28
N HIS A 31 1.58 5.33 -10.42
CA HIS A 31 1.37 5.95 -11.73
C HIS A 31 2.47 6.99 -12.04
N VAL A 32 2.12 8.26 -12.23
CA VAL A 32 3.07 9.37 -12.52
C VAL A 32 3.65 10.05 -11.26
N GLY A 33 3.55 9.43 -10.08
CA GLY A 33 4.31 9.83 -8.89
C GLY A 33 3.74 11.00 -8.07
N SER A 34 2.48 11.38 -8.28
CA SER A 34 1.90 12.50 -7.52
C SER A 34 1.82 12.24 -6.01
N SER A 35 1.45 11.01 -5.64
CA SER A 35 1.36 10.58 -4.24
C SER A 35 2.75 10.19 -3.71
N THR A 36 3.58 9.53 -4.51
CA THR A 36 5.00 9.28 -4.21
C THR A 36 5.75 10.54 -3.82
N LYS A 37 5.55 11.65 -4.54
CA LYS A 37 6.18 12.94 -4.22
C LYS A 37 5.79 13.46 -2.84
N ILE A 38 4.56 13.20 -2.40
CA ILE A 38 4.09 13.56 -1.06
C ILE A 38 4.76 12.64 -0.04
N LEU A 39 4.72 11.33 -0.27
CA LEU A 39 5.31 10.32 0.62
C LEU A 39 6.79 10.60 0.85
N SER A 40 7.57 10.78 -0.22
CA SER A 40 9.01 11.05 -0.16
C SER A 40 9.35 12.31 0.68
N LYS A 41 8.51 13.34 0.62
CA LYS A 41 8.67 14.55 1.44
C LYS A 41 8.30 14.33 2.92
N LEU A 42 7.42 13.39 3.21
CA LEU A 42 7.02 13.04 4.57
C LEU A 42 8.08 12.13 5.21
N CYS A 43 8.54 11.09 4.51
CA CYS A 43 9.49 10.08 5.01
C CYS A 43 10.96 10.37 4.61
N GLN A 44 11.46 11.57 4.93
CA GLN A 44 12.80 12.03 4.50
C GLN A 44 13.96 11.18 5.04
N ASP A 45 13.76 10.47 6.14
CA ASP A 45 14.78 9.68 6.84
C ASP A 45 14.63 8.16 6.60
N ALA A 46 13.74 7.76 5.68
CA ALA A 46 13.43 6.37 5.34
C ALA A 46 13.12 6.22 3.85
N THR A 47 12.68 5.04 3.40
CA THR A 47 12.53 4.71 1.96
C THR A 47 11.06 4.64 1.51
N VAL A 48 10.78 5.17 0.31
CA VAL A 48 9.54 4.92 -0.44
C VAL A 48 9.80 3.89 -1.52
N TYR A 49 9.20 2.71 -1.38
CA TYR A 49 9.16 1.66 -2.39
C TYR A 49 7.89 1.86 -3.23
N ALA A 50 8.05 2.31 -4.47
CA ALA A 50 6.94 2.64 -5.36
C ALA A 50 6.83 1.62 -6.50
N PHE A 51 5.64 1.05 -6.66
CA PHE A 51 5.38 -0.02 -7.62
C PHE A 51 4.20 0.30 -8.54
N ASP A 52 4.40 0.14 -9.83
CA ASP A 52 3.36 0.29 -10.85
C ASP A 52 3.71 -0.51 -12.11
N ASN A 53 2.72 -0.95 -12.90
CA ASN A 53 2.97 -1.73 -14.12
C ASN A 53 2.84 -0.90 -15.41
N SER A 54 2.31 0.32 -15.31
CA SER A 54 2.03 1.20 -16.45
C SER A 54 3.33 1.67 -17.10
N PRO A 55 3.44 1.64 -18.44
CA PRO A 55 4.60 2.20 -19.14
C PRO A 55 4.85 3.68 -18.82
N GLU A 56 3.78 4.45 -18.60
CA GLU A 56 3.82 5.89 -18.35
C GLU A 56 4.47 6.23 -17.00
N SER A 57 4.52 5.28 -16.06
CA SER A 57 5.17 5.47 -14.76
C SER A 57 6.69 5.55 -14.86
N VAL A 58 7.32 4.87 -15.82
CA VAL A 58 8.78 4.66 -15.84
C VAL A 58 9.55 5.97 -15.89
N ASP A 59 9.31 6.79 -16.91
CA ASP A 59 10.03 8.05 -17.07
C ASP A 59 9.67 9.05 -15.96
N ALA A 60 8.39 9.08 -15.55
CA ALA A 60 7.92 9.96 -14.48
C ALA A 60 8.59 9.65 -13.14
N MET A 61 8.66 8.38 -12.77
CA MET A 61 9.22 7.92 -11.50
C MET A 61 10.75 7.95 -11.48
N ASN A 62 11.41 7.64 -12.60
CA ASN A 62 12.86 7.79 -12.72
C ASN A 62 13.28 9.26 -12.54
N ASN A 63 12.56 10.20 -13.16
CA ASN A 63 12.81 11.63 -12.96
C ASN A 63 12.56 12.05 -11.51
N LEU A 64 11.53 11.50 -10.87
CA LEU A 64 11.25 11.77 -9.47
C LEU A 64 12.34 11.20 -8.55
N GLY A 65 12.90 10.04 -8.85
CA GLY A 65 14.04 9.45 -8.11
C GLY A 65 15.35 10.23 -8.26
N ILE A 66 15.49 11.04 -9.31
CA ILE A 66 16.59 12.02 -9.43
C ILE A 66 16.36 13.21 -8.48
N GLU A 67 15.11 13.67 -8.32
CA GLU A 67 14.74 14.76 -7.42
C GLU A 67 14.79 14.33 -5.94
N TYR A 68 14.43 13.07 -5.65
CA TYR A 68 14.32 12.51 -4.31
C TYR A 68 15.07 11.18 -4.19
N ASN A 69 16.18 11.19 -3.46
CA ASN A 69 17.08 10.05 -3.29
C ASN A 69 16.51 8.90 -2.45
N ASN A 70 15.39 9.11 -1.76
CA ASN A 70 14.75 8.11 -0.92
C ASN A 70 13.66 7.30 -1.64
N ILE A 71 13.50 7.49 -2.95
CA ILE A 71 12.53 6.74 -3.78
C ILE A 71 13.23 5.57 -4.47
N ILE A 72 12.68 4.38 -4.28
CA ILE A 72 13.01 3.18 -5.07
C ILE A 72 11.78 2.83 -5.89
N PHE A 73 11.90 2.93 -7.22
CA PHE A 73 10.83 2.60 -8.14
C PHE A 73 11.13 1.30 -8.88
N GLU A 74 10.11 0.44 -8.99
CA GLU A 74 10.16 -0.74 -9.85
C GLU A 74 8.87 -0.89 -10.66
N ARG A 75 9.05 -1.19 -11.95
CA ARG A 75 7.92 -1.46 -12.83
C ARG A 75 7.49 -2.92 -12.70
N VAL A 76 6.43 -3.17 -11.95
CA VAL A 76 5.97 -4.53 -11.62
C VAL A 76 4.45 -4.62 -11.49
N ASP A 77 3.90 -5.79 -11.78
CA ASP A 77 2.51 -6.09 -11.42
C ASP A 77 2.44 -6.43 -9.93
N VAL A 78 1.80 -5.57 -9.14
CA VAL A 78 1.65 -5.75 -7.68
C VAL A 78 0.82 -6.99 -7.28
N ARG A 79 0.25 -7.71 -8.25
CA ARG A 79 -0.42 -9.01 -8.06
C ARG A 79 0.54 -10.19 -8.22
N ASP A 80 1.76 -9.96 -8.69
CA ASP A 80 2.80 -10.97 -8.80
C ASP A 80 3.22 -11.41 -7.38
N LYS A 81 2.96 -12.68 -7.09
CA LYS A 81 3.26 -13.26 -5.77
C LYS A 81 4.75 -13.51 -5.58
N GLN A 82 5.47 -13.85 -6.65
CA GLN A 82 6.90 -14.12 -6.53
C GLN A 82 7.60 -12.83 -6.15
N PHE A 83 7.27 -11.74 -6.84
CA PHE A 83 7.79 -10.42 -6.50
C PHE A 83 7.50 -10.03 -5.05
N LEU A 84 6.26 -10.22 -4.59
CA LEU A 84 5.89 -9.92 -3.20
C LEU A 84 6.71 -10.76 -2.20
N TYR A 85 6.94 -12.05 -2.45
CA TYR A 85 7.76 -12.89 -1.58
C TYR A 85 9.21 -12.44 -1.58
N ASP A 86 9.80 -12.21 -2.75
CA ASP A 86 11.18 -11.73 -2.87
C ASP A 86 11.36 -10.38 -2.16
N PHE A 87 10.37 -9.49 -2.26
CA PHE A 87 10.35 -8.20 -1.58
C PHE A 87 10.30 -8.37 -0.05
N VAL A 88 9.40 -9.22 0.46
CA VAL A 88 9.26 -9.50 1.90
C VAL A 88 10.51 -10.17 2.47
N GLU A 89 11.16 -11.06 1.73
CA GLU A 89 12.41 -11.71 2.17
C GLU A 89 13.59 -10.73 2.24
N SER A 90 13.60 -9.71 1.38
CA SER A 90 14.70 -8.75 1.28
C SER A 90 14.53 -7.49 2.14
N HIS A 91 13.36 -7.30 2.77
CA HIS A 91 13.03 -6.09 3.53
C HIS A 91 12.48 -6.43 4.92
N GLU A 92 13.18 -6.00 5.96
CA GLU A 92 12.85 -6.39 7.34
C GLU A 92 11.58 -5.71 7.90
N LYS A 93 11.29 -4.47 7.49
CA LYS A 93 10.20 -3.69 8.09
C LYS A 93 9.61 -2.68 7.12
N ILE A 94 8.29 -2.79 6.91
CA ILE A 94 7.46 -1.78 6.26
C ILE A 94 6.45 -1.23 7.27
N ASP A 95 6.46 0.07 7.47
CA ASP A 95 5.62 0.74 8.47
C ASP A 95 4.25 1.12 7.91
N VAL A 96 4.23 1.55 6.64
CA VAL A 96 3.03 2.03 5.97
C VAL A 96 2.87 1.37 4.60
N LEU A 97 1.68 0.86 4.33
CA LEU A 97 1.28 0.33 3.03
C LEU A 97 0.22 1.24 2.41
N CYS A 98 0.54 1.86 1.28
CA CYS A 98 -0.32 2.73 0.49
C CYS A 98 -0.80 1.98 -0.76
N ILE A 99 -2.11 1.89 -0.97
CA ILE A 99 -2.71 1.17 -2.11
C ILE A 99 -3.62 2.13 -2.90
N ASP A 100 -3.11 2.66 -4.01
CA ASP A 100 -3.86 3.57 -4.91
C ASP A 100 -4.33 2.86 -6.19
N LEU A 101 -5.24 1.90 -6.01
CA LEU A 101 -5.86 1.15 -7.11
C LEU A 101 -7.29 1.66 -7.42
N GLY A 102 -7.55 2.95 -7.20
CA GLY A 102 -8.91 3.50 -7.13
C GLY A 102 -9.60 3.79 -8.48
N GLY A 103 -8.84 3.93 -9.57
CA GLY A 103 -9.35 4.44 -10.86
C GLY A 103 -9.93 3.39 -11.82
N GLY A 104 -9.56 2.11 -11.68
CA GLY A 104 -9.91 1.08 -12.67
C GLY A 104 -10.04 -0.35 -12.13
N TYR A 105 -9.79 -0.58 -10.84
CA TYR A 105 -9.82 -1.93 -10.26
C TYR A 105 -11.11 -2.19 -9.47
N HIS A 106 -11.64 -3.40 -9.67
CA HIS A 106 -12.77 -3.92 -8.91
C HIS A 106 -12.39 -4.11 -7.42
N PRO A 107 -13.35 -3.95 -6.49
CA PRO A 107 -13.09 -4.05 -5.05
C PRO A 107 -12.50 -5.41 -4.64
N ASP A 108 -12.86 -6.50 -5.31
CA ASP A 108 -12.32 -7.84 -5.02
C ASP A 108 -10.81 -7.92 -5.31
N THR A 109 -10.36 -7.26 -6.37
CA THR A 109 -8.96 -7.23 -6.79
C THR A 109 -8.14 -6.41 -5.82
N VAL A 110 -8.65 -5.23 -5.46
CA VAL A 110 -7.99 -4.37 -4.46
C VAL A 110 -7.93 -5.05 -3.10
N PHE A 111 -9.02 -5.71 -2.69
CA PHE A 111 -9.04 -6.47 -1.44
C PHE A 111 -8.04 -7.62 -1.42
N LYS A 112 -7.90 -8.38 -2.52
CA LYS A 112 -6.90 -9.46 -2.63
C LYS A 112 -5.46 -8.92 -2.52
N VAL A 113 -5.14 -7.82 -3.21
CA VAL A 113 -3.83 -7.17 -3.13
C VAL A 113 -3.58 -6.71 -1.69
N PHE A 114 -4.51 -5.96 -1.11
CA PHE A 114 -4.45 -5.55 0.30
C PHE A 114 -4.20 -6.74 1.23
N TYR A 115 -5.00 -7.79 1.09
CA TYR A 115 -4.94 -8.95 1.98
C TYR A 115 -3.58 -9.64 1.94
N LEU A 116 -3.02 -9.87 0.74
CA LEU A 116 -1.70 -10.50 0.60
C LEU A 116 -0.58 -9.61 1.12
N TRP A 117 -0.49 -8.37 0.65
CA TRP A 117 0.59 -7.45 1.01
C TRP A 117 0.59 -7.13 2.50
N SER A 118 -0.56 -6.75 3.06
CA SER A 118 -0.64 -6.36 4.47
C SER A 118 -0.40 -7.54 5.42
N SER A 119 -0.81 -8.76 5.07
CA SER A 119 -0.61 -9.92 5.96
C SER A 119 0.84 -10.37 6.04
N LEU A 120 1.61 -10.20 4.96
CA LEU A 120 3.03 -10.53 4.91
C LEU A 120 3.89 -9.42 5.50
N LEU A 121 3.62 -8.16 5.13
CA LEU A 121 4.39 -7.00 5.59
C LEU A 121 4.04 -6.57 7.02
N LYS A 122 2.82 -6.87 7.47
CA LYS A 122 2.27 -6.49 8.79
C LYS A 122 2.51 -5.02 9.13
N PRO A 123 2.13 -4.06 8.27
CA PRO A 123 2.39 -2.65 8.50
C PRO A 123 1.57 -2.14 9.69
N ARG A 124 2.07 -1.10 10.34
CA ARG A 124 1.35 -0.36 11.38
C ARG A 124 0.10 0.30 10.80
N ILE A 125 0.22 0.86 9.59
CA ILE A 125 -0.88 1.53 8.90
C ILE A 125 -1.00 1.04 7.46
N THR A 126 -2.24 0.82 7.01
CA THR A 126 -2.55 0.69 5.59
C THR A 126 -3.51 1.79 5.16
N LEU A 127 -3.16 2.51 4.09
CA LEU A 127 -3.99 3.50 3.44
C LEU A 127 -4.47 2.93 2.11
N LEU A 128 -5.78 2.85 1.92
CA LEU A 128 -6.37 2.18 0.76
C LEU A 128 -7.35 3.09 0.04
N ARG A 129 -7.15 3.26 -1.27
CA ARG A 129 -8.03 4.04 -2.12
C ARG A 129 -8.86 3.15 -3.05
N ASN A 130 -10.15 2.96 -2.76
CA ASN A 130 -11.07 2.23 -3.63
C ASN A 130 -12.55 2.57 -3.40
N ARG A 131 -13.28 2.88 -4.48
CA ARG A 131 -14.70 3.23 -4.41
C ARG A 131 -15.59 2.09 -3.90
N GLY A 132 -15.39 0.88 -4.42
CA GLY A 132 -16.27 -0.25 -4.13
C GLY A 132 -16.15 -0.73 -2.68
N LEU A 133 -14.95 -0.65 -2.10
CA LEU A 133 -14.73 -1.00 -0.70
C LEU A 133 -15.34 0.05 0.26
N VAL A 134 -15.22 1.34 -0.07
CA VAL A 134 -15.95 2.40 0.67
C VAL A 134 -17.45 2.15 0.64
N ASP A 135 -18.00 1.85 -0.53
CA ASP A 135 -19.43 1.57 -0.72
C ASP A 135 -19.90 0.35 0.09
N PHE A 136 -19.13 -0.75 0.05
CA PHE A 136 -19.40 -1.96 0.83
C PHE A 136 -19.40 -1.69 2.34
N ILE A 137 -18.40 -0.97 2.85
CA ILE A 137 -18.30 -0.65 4.28
C ILE A 137 -19.48 0.19 4.73
N ASN A 138 -19.81 1.24 3.98
CA ASN A 138 -20.90 2.16 4.34
C ASN A 138 -22.29 1.52 4.21
N SER A 139 -22.42 0.44 3.45
CA SER A 139 -23.69 -0.26 3.20
C SER A 139 -23.87 -1.52 4.04
N SER A 140 -22.84 -1.97 4.75
CA SER A 140 -22.87 -3.22 5.50
C SER A 140 -23.20 -3.02 6.98
N ILE A 141 -23.82 -4.04 7.58
CA ILE A 141 -24.06 -4.13 9.03
C ILE A 141 -23.55 -5.49 9.47
N SER A 142 -22.78 -5.53 10.56
CA SER A 142 -22.24 -6.75 11.16
C SER A 142 -22.68 -6.87 12.61
N SER A 143 -22.96 -8.11 13.06
CA SER A 143 -23.19 -8.45 14.47
C SER A 143 -21.92 -8.87 15.21
N GLU A 144 -20.84 -9.12 14.47
CA GLU A 144 -19.60 -9.68 15.01
C GLU A 144 -18.66 -8.59 15.57
N ASN A 145 -17.96 -8.91 16.66
CA ASN A 145 -16.93 -8.03 17.23
C ASN A 145 -15.52 -8.43 16.78
N ILE A 146 -15.31 -8.48 15.46
CA ILE A 146 -14.01 -8.78 14.84
C ILE A 146 -13.43 -7.47 14.31
N ARG A 147 -12.23 -7.10 14.77
CA ARG A 147 -11.55 -5.84 14.42
C ARG A 147 -10.04 -6.00 14.38
N SER A 148 -9.39 -5.13 13.62
CA SER A 148 -7.94 -5.00 13.56
C SER A 148 -7.51 -3.61 13.99
N ASP A 149 -6.53 -3.54 14.88
CA ASP A 149 -5.95 -2.26 15.32
C ASP A 149 -4.71 -1.87 14.49
N GLU A 150 -4.11 -2.84 13.79
CA GLU A 150 -2.95 -2.68 12.90
C GLU A 150 -3.35 -2.53 11.42
N GLY A 151 -2.36 -2.37 10.53
CA GLY A 151 -2.57 -2.14 9.10
C GLY A 151 -2.98 -3.39 8.31
N TYR A 152 -3.34 -4.48 8.99
CA TYR A 152 -3.65 -5.77 8.38
C TYR A 152 -4.81 -6.46 9.10
N LEU A 153 -5.40 -7.49 8.51
CA LEU A 153 -6.48 -8.25 9.14
C LEU A 153 -5.95 -9.22 10.20
N SER A 154 -5.91 -8.80 11.47
CA SER A 154 -5.33 -9.58 12.58
C SER A 154 -6.00 -10.95 12.76
N SER A 155 -7.29 -11.06 12.44
CA SER A 155 -8.07 -12.29 12.56
C SER A 155 -7.69 -13.38 11.56
N CYS A 156 -7.04 -13.04 10.45
CA CYS A 156 -6.73 -14.00 9.37
C CYS A 156 -5.35 -13.82 8.72
N ALA A 157 -4.51 -12.88 9.17
CA ALA A 157 -3.20 -12.64 8.56
C ALA A 157 -2.27 -13.87 8.56
N ASN A 158 -2.39 -14.75 9.56
CA ASN A 158 -1.57 -15.96 9.65
C ASN A 158 -2.05 -17.11 8.74
N ASP A 159 -3.21 -16.96 8.09
CA ASP A 159 -3.76 -17.96 7.18
C ASP A 159 -3.07 -17.93 5.80
N ILE A 160 -2.40 -16.82 5.47
CA ILE A 160 -1.74 -16.63 4.17
C ILE A 160 -0.36 -17.27 4.13
N ILE A 161 0.35 -17.38 5.26
CA ILE A 161 1.76 -17.80 5.30
C ILE A 161 1.90 -19.13 4.54
N PRO A 162 2.51 -19.13 3.34
CA PRO A 162 2.77 -20.35 2.59
C PRO A 162 3.50 -21.33 3.50
N LYS A 163 3.21 -22.63 3.39
CA LYS A 163 3.90 -23.64 4.23
C LYS A 163 5.43 -23.57 4.11
N GLU A 164 5.92 -22.99 3.03
CA GLU A 164 7.34 -22.79 2.70
C GLU A 164 7.99 -21.63 3.48
N LEU A 165 7.21 -20.72 4.08
CA LEU A 165 7.66 -19.57 4.89
C LEU A 165 7.38 -19.77 6.40
N LYS A 166 7.06 -21.01 6.83
CA LYS A 166 6.90 -21.40 8.24
C LYS A 166 8.15 -22.04 8.82
#